data_AF-A0A2N0BBJ1-F1
#
_entry.id   AF-A0A2N0BBJ1-F1
#
_cell.length_a   1.000
_cell.length_b   1.000
_cell.length_c   1.000
_cell.angle_alpha   90.00
_cell.angle_beta   90.00
_cell.angle_gamma   90.00
#
_symmetry.space_group_name_H-M   'P 1'
#
loop_
_entity.id
_entity.type
_entity.pdbx_description
1 polymer ?
#
loop_
_entity_poly.entity_id
_entity_poly.type
_entity_poly.pdbx_seq_one_letter_code
_entity_poly.pdbx_strand_id
1 'polypeptide(L)'
;MQTKKNFGNAVAIVLIGIIFNFYNCEDEKKRESFPLILAVANSQSPVSDLPRPLDGTAILQLGGETSFLTDQQSCVSAFEGVSVGMLDADNMPLLNIFNINLDQEIRSVGSTGGPQLVIDVPGGTYGAGSNHVPGNCVAAVKEVSQTVFDIQVLNCPITRLAAQDSIPDTIVSFRMRCRR
;
A
#
# COMPACT_ATOMS: atom_id res chain seq x y z
N MET A 1 24.10 58.49 5.63
CA MET A 1 23.56 57.15 5.95
C MET A 1 24.06 56.19 4.88
N GLN A 2 24.98 55.28 5.24
CA GLN A 2 25.61 54.31 4.34
C GLN A 2 24.75 53.04 4.25
N THR A 3 24.57 52.50 3.04
CA THR A 3 24.34 51.08 2.78
C THR A 3 24.73 50.83 1.32
N LYS A 4 25.99 50.47 1.03
CA LYS A 4 26.62 49.13 1.04
C LYS A 4 26.07 48.20 -0.07
N LYS A 5 26.88 48.17 -1.13
CA LYS A 5 26.98 47.27 -2.28
C LYS A 5 26.85 45.76 -1.98
N ASN A 6 26.39 45.01 -2.98
CA ASN A 6 27.13 44.01 -3.79
C ASN A 6 26.57 42.57 -3.92
N PHE A 7 26.72 42.06 -5.16
CA PHE A 7 26.71 40.65 -5.63
C PHE A 7 25.34 39.94 -5.66
N GLY A 8 24.87 39.35 -6.76
CA GLY A 8 25.58 38.79 -7.92
C GLY A 8 25.25 37.29 -7.96
N ASN A 9 24.53 36.85 -9.01
CA ASN A 9 24.70 35.57 -9.71
C ASN A 9 23.50 35.34 -10.65
N ALA A 10 23.72 35.69 -11.92
CA ALA A 10 22.96 35.17 -13.04
C ALA A 10 23.51 33.78 -13.37
N VAL A 11 22.63 32.78 -13.46
CA VAL A 11 22.96 31.46 -14.01
C VAL A 11 22.04 31.20 -15.18
N ALA A 12 22.61 31.23 -16.38
CA ALA A 12 22.02 30.84 -17.64
C ALA A 12 22.51 29.42 -17.99
N ILE A 13 21.61 28.51 -18.34
CA ILE A 13 21.92 27.22 -18.98
C ILE A 13 20.81 26.99 -20.02
N VAL A 14 20.98 27.50 -21.24
CA VAL A 14 21.54 26.84 -22.45
C VAL A 14 20.64 25.72 -22.99
N LEU A 15 19.82 26.10 -23.98
CA LEU A 15 19.16 25.22 -24.94
C LEU A 15 20.22 24.58 -25.85
N ILE A 16 20.32 23.25 -25.86
CA ILE A 16 21.09 22.52 -26.86
C ILE A 16 20.10 21.92 -27.86
N GLY A 17 20.01 22.57 -29.02
CA GLY A 17 19.37 22.01 -30.21
C GLY A 17 20.29 20.96 -30.84
N ILE A 18 19.78 19.75 -31.04
CA ILE A 18 20.48 18.71 -31.80
C ILE A 18 20.08 18.84 -33.27
N ILE A 19 21.10 19.07 -34.08
CA ILE A 19 21.04 19.30 -35.52
C ILE A 19 20.95 17.94 -36.23
N PHE A 20 19.99 17.81 -37.14
CA PHE A 20 19.88 16.72 -38.10
C PHE A 20 21.13 16.65 -38.97
N ASN A 21 21.79 15.49 -39.03
CA ASN A 21 22.75 15.16 -40.09
C ASN A 21 22.21 13.97 -40.89
N PHE A 22 21.81 14.25 -42.12
CA PHE A 22 21.61 13.25 -43.16
C PHE A 22 22.98 12.92 -43.75
N TYR A 23 23.45 11.68 -43.55
CA TYR A 23 24.44 11.06 -44.43
C TYR A 23 23.85 9.75 -44.94
N ASN A 24 23.51 9.75 -46.23
CA ASN A 24 23.36 8.54 -47.03
C ASN A 24 24.74 7.89 -47.12
N CYS A 25 24.87 6.68 -46.59
CA CYS A 25 25.92 5.74 -46.98
C CYS A 25 25.28 4.37 -47.13
N GLU A 26 25.00 4.04 -48.38
CA GLU A 26 24.69 2.70 -48.87
C GLU A 26 25.98 1.86 -48.75
N ASP A 27 25.92 0.76 -48.00
CA ASP A 27 26.31 -0.57 -48.50
C ASP A 27 26.22 -1.65 -47.42
N GLU A 28 25.74 -2.80 -47.87
CA GLU A 28 25.41 -3.99 -47.10
C GLU A 28 26.60 -4.55 -46.30
N LYS A 29 26.34 -4.97 -45.05
CA LYS A 29 26.78 -6.27 -44.50
C LYS A 29 26.27 -6.50 -43.08
N LYS A 30 25.47 -7.57 -42.95
CA LYS A 30 25.18 -8.41 -41.78
C LYS A 30 25.68 -7.86 -40.43
N ARG A 31 24.75 -7.49 -39.55
CA ARG A 31 24.87 -7.71 -38.09
C ARG A 31 23.50 -7.60 -37.43
N GLU A 32 23.16 -8.73 -36.82
CA GLU A 32 22.14 -9.00 -35.81
C GLU A 32 21.50 -7.75 -35.20
N SER A 33 20.22 -7.58 -35.52
CA SER A 33 19.32 -6.62 -34.90
C SER A 33 19.04 -7.03 -33.46
N PHE A 34 19.86 -6.56 -32.52
CA PHE A 34 19.49 -6.49 -31.11
C PHE A 34 18.78 -5.15 -30.86
N PRO A 35 17.46 -5.15 -30.58
CA PRO A 35 16.81 -3.95 -30.10
C PRO A 35 17.36 -3.63 -28.71
N LEU A 36 18.03 -2.49 -28.57
CA LEU A 36 18.29 -1.84 -27.29
C LEU A 36 16.92 -1.46 -26.69
N ILE A 37 16.34 -2.41 -25.95
CA ILE A 37 15.25 -2.12 -25.02
C ILE A 37 15.85 -1.19 -23.96
N LEU A 38 15.55 0.11 -24.06
CA LEU A 38 15.70 1.03 -22.93
C LEU A 38 14.78 0.51 -21.82
N ALA A 39 15.35 -0.27 -20.91
CA ALA A 39 14.74 -0.56 -19.63
C ALA A 39 14.70 0.77 -18.84
N VAL A 40 13.57 1.45 -18.88
CA VAL A 40 13.25 2.52 -17.92
C VAL A 40 13.01 1.81 -16.59
N ALA A 41 14.10 1.53 -15.86
CA ALA A 41 14.03 1.06 -14.50
C ALA A 41 13.50 2.21 -13.65
N ASN A 42 12.17 2.26 -13.47
CA ASN A 42 11.55 3.04 -12.40
C ASN A 42 12.09 2.46 -11.09
N SER A 43 13.13 3.07 -10.55
CA SER A 43 13.63 2.84 -9.21
C SER A 43 12.59 3.36 -8.22
N GLN A 44 11.47 2.66 -8.09
CA GLN A 44 10.59 2.80 -6.94
C GLN A 44 11.41 2.34 -5.74
N SER A 45 11.75 3.28 -4.86
CA SER A 45 12.31 2.95 -3.56
C SER A 45 11.45 1.86 -2.92
N PRO A 46 12.04 0.81 -2.33
CA PRO A 46 11.27 -0.24 -1.68
C PRO A 46 10.34 0.42 -0.67
N VAL A 47 9.03 0.15 -0.77
CA VAL A 47 8.06 0.66 0.20
C VAL A 47 8.48 0.12 1.56
N SER A 48 8.82 1.04 2.48
CA SER A 48 9.26 0.65 3.81
C SER A 48 8.15 -0.09 4.54
N ASP A 49 8.52 -1.10 5.31
CA ASP A 49 7.62 -1.74 6.26
C ASP A 49 7.07 -0.72 7.26
N LEU A 50 5.84 -0.97 7.72
CA LEU A 50 5.27 -0.24 8.84
C LEU A 50 5.98 -0.68 10.14
N PRO A 51 6.06 0.21 11.15
CA PRO A 51 6.56 -0.15 12.47
C PRO A 51 5.84 -1.39 13.01
N ARG A 52 6.56 -2.24 13.75
CA ARG A 52 5.95 -3.42 14.36
C ARG A 52 5.01 -2.98 15.51
N PRO A 53 3.72 -3.33 15.47
CA PRO A 53 2.80 -3.07 16.58
C PRO A 53 3.09 -4.00 17.78
N LEU A 54 2.51 -3.68 18.94
CA LEU A 54 2.51 -4.57 20.11
C LEU A 54 1.63 -5.80 19.86
N ASP A 55 1.86 -6.89 20.60
CA ASP A 55 0.99 -8.08 20.56
C ASP A 55 -0.45 -7.71 20.91
N GLY A 56 -1.41 -8.13 20.09
CA GLY A 56 -2.83 -7.80 20.22
C GLY A 56 -3.22 -6.42 19.70
N THR A 57 -2.37 -5.79 18.87
CA THR A 57 -2.64 -4.43 18.36
C THR A 57 -2.39 -4.32 16.86
N ALA A 58 -2.85 -3.22 16.26
CA ALA A 58 -2.61 -2.89 14.87
C ALA A 58 -2.26 -1.41 14.69
N ILE A 59 -1.47 -1.13 13.66
CA ILE A 59 -1.33 0.21 13.09
C ILE A 59 -2.11 0.21 11.79
N LEU A 60 -3.10 1.09 11.69
CA LEU A 60 -3.94 1.28 10.51
C LEU A 60 -3.70 2.67 9.94
N GLN A 61 -3.29 2.75 8.68
CA GLN A 61 -3.21 3.98 7.92
C GLN A 61 -4.31 3.98 6.88
N LEU A 62 -5.28 4.87 7.04
CA LEU A 62 -6.44 5.00 6.16
C LEU A 62 -6.36 6.34 5.43
N GLY A 63 -6.11 6.29 4.13
CA GLY A 63 -5.75 7.46 3.33
C GLY A 63 -4.46 8.09 3.83
N GLY A 64 -4.57 9.19 4.57
CA GLY A 64 -3.45 9.90 5.22
C GLY A 64 -3.48 9.87 6.75
N GLU A 65 -4.51 9.29 7.36
CA GLU A 65 -4.66 9.25 8.81
C GLU A 65 -4.10 7.95 9.37
N THR A 66 -3.43 8.03 10.53
CA THR A 66 -2.90 6.85 11.24
C THR A 66 -3.65 6.66 12.55
N SER A 67 -4.18 5.46 12.75
CA SER A 67 -4.86 5.00 13.95
C SER A 67 -4.11 3.82 14.57
N PHE A 68 -4.06 3.79 15.91
CA PHE A 68 -3.53 2.69 16.68
C PHE A 68 -4.70 1.91 17.28
N LEU A 69 -4.91 0.69 16.81
CA LEU A 69 -6.01 -0.17 17.26
C LEU A 69 -5.46 -1.07 18.37
N THR A 70 -6.08 -0.99 19.55
CA THR A 70 -5.54 -1.59 20.78
C THR A 70 -6.48 -2.62 21.41
N ASP A 71 -7.67 -2.81 20.86
CA ASP A 71 -8.66 -3.78 21.34
C ASP A 71 -8.72 -4.98 20.37
N GLN A 72 -7.97 -6.04 20.68
CA GLN A 72 -8.10 -7.30 19.93
C GLN A 72 -9.35 -8.03 20.38
N GLN A 73 -10.29 -8.20 19.44
CA GLN A 73 -11.54 -8.90 19.67
C GLN A 73 -11.44 -10.38 19.28
N SER A 74 -10.65 -10.70 18.24
CA SER A 74 -10.44 -12.07 17.80
C SER A 74 -9.06 -12.26 17.15
N CYS A 75 -8.51 -13.47 17.27
CA CYS A 75 -7.28 -13.93 16.60
C CYS A 75 -7.32 -15.45 16.47
N VAL A 76 -8.25 -15.95 15.65
CA VAL A 76 -8.45 -17.38 15.44
C VAL A 76 -8.40 -17.70 13.94
N SER A 77 -8.00 -18.93 13.62
CA SER A 77 -8.16 -19.44 12.25
C SER A 77 -9.65 -19.70 11.96
N ALA A 78 -10.02 -19.69 10.68
CA ALA A 78 -11.36 -19.93 10.11
C ALA A 78 -12.22 -18.67 9.89
N PHE A 79 -13.54 -18.82 9.96
CA PHE A 79 -14.50 -17.82 9.48
C PHE A 79 -14.41 -16.50 10.25
N GLU A 80 -14.28 -16.55 11.57
CA GLU A 80 -14.18 -15.38 12.46
C GLU A 80 -12.90 -14.57 12.22
N GLY A 81 -11.78 -15.27 12.07
CA GLY A 81 -10.51 -14.68 11.65
C GLY A 81 -9.86 -13.77 12.70
N VAL A 82 -9.41 -12.59 12.27
CA VAL A 82 -8.71 -11.64 13.13
C VAL A 82 -9.42 -10.29 13.11
N SER A 83 -9.67 -9.74 14.30
CA SER A 83 -10.37 -8.47 14.49
C SER A 83 -9.67 -7.62 15.55
N VAL A 84 -9.32 -6.38 15.19
CA VAL A 84 -8.70 -5.42 16.10
C VAL A 84 -9.34 -4.05 15.89
N GLY A 85 -9.85 -3.43 16.96
CA GLY A 85 -10.53 -2.13 16.93
C GLY A 85 -9.91 -1.10 17.87
N MET A 86 -10.51 0.09 17.90
CA MET A 86 -10.19 1.09 18.93
C MET A 86 -10.81 0.69 20.26
N LEU A 87 -10.16 1.06 21.37
CA LEU A 87 -10.73 0.88 22.72
C LEU A 87 -11.61 2.09 23.05
N ASP A 88 -12.80 2.16 22.45
CA ASP A 88 -13.79 3.20 22.72
C ASP A 88 -15.23 2.64 22.67
N ALA A 89 -16.23 3.51 22.71
CA ALA A 89 -17.64 3.08 22.77
C ALA A 89 -18.13 2.41 21.47
N ASP A 90 -17.55 2.80 20.33
CA ASP A 90 -18.00 2.37 19.00
C ASP A 90 -17.03 1.35 18.37
N ASN A 91 -15.84 1.17 18.95
CA ASN A 91 -14.73 0.33 18.50
C ASN A 91 -14.28 0.62 17.06
N MET A 92 -14.50 1.83 16.55
CA MET A 92 -14.23 2.20 15.15
C MET A 92 -13.02 3.13 15.03
N PRO A 93 -12.10 2.93 14.06
CA PRO A 93 -12.18 1.91 13.02
C PRO A 93 -11.91 0.49 13.55
N LEU A 94 -12.63 -0.48 13.00
CA LEU A 94 -12.46 -1.90 13.28
C LEU A 94 -11.85 -2.59 12.05
N LEU A 95 -10.66 -3.16 12.21
CA LEU A 95 -9.97 -3.92 11.16
C LEU A 95 -10.30 -5.40 11.31
N ASN A 96 -10.92 -5.97 10.29
CA ASN A 96 -11.30 -7.38 10.24
C ASN A 96 -10.64 -8.10 9.06
N ILE A 97 -10.13 -9.31 9.31
CA ILE A 97 -9.76 -10.26 8.27
C ILE A 97 -10.44 -11.60 8.54
N PHE A 98 -11.50 -11.89 7.79
CA PHE A 98 -12.26 -13.14 7.90
C PHE A 98 -11.63 -14.25 7.06
N ASN A 99 -12.02 -15.51 7.29
CA ASN A 99 -11.63 -16.67 6.48
C ASN A 99 -10.11 -16.84 6.32
N ILE A 100 -9.36 -16.53 7.38
CA ILE A 100 -7.91 -16.58 7.41
C ILE A 100 -7.42 -17.87 8.09
N ASN A 101 -6.33 -18.43 7.58
CA ASN A 101 -5.62 -19.51 8.23
C ASN A 101 -4.29 -18.98 8.78
N LEU A 102 -4.18 -18.87 10.10
CA LEU A 102 -3.02 -18.25 10.76
C LEU A 102 -1.74 -19.10 10.65
N ASP A 103 -1.85 -20.36 10.23
CA ASP A 103 -0.71 -21.28 10.08
C ASP A 103 -0.17 -21.35 8.64
N GLN A 104 -0.69 -20.53 7.74
CA GLN A 104 -0.31 -20.51 6.32
C GLN A 104 0.28 -19.16 5.91
N GLU A 105 1.11 -19.19 4.86
CA GLU A 105 1.46 -17.96 4.15
C GLU A 105 0.21 -17.36 3.51
N ILE A 106 -0.08 -16.11 3.85
CA ILE A 106 -1.14 -15.34 3.22
C ILE A 106 -0.49 -14.34 2.29
N ARG A 107 -0.80 -14.46 1.00
CA ARG A 107 -0.26 -13.61 -0.06
C ARG A 107 -1.23 -12.50 -0.48
N SER A 108 -2.50 -12.68 -0.15
CA SER A 108 -3.53 -11.70 -0.44
C SER A 108 -4.67 -11.72 0.56
N VAL A 109 -5.23 -10.55 0.81
CA VAL A 109 -6.49 -10.36 1.53
C VAL A 109 -7.41 -9.54 0.64
N GLY A 110 -8.68 -9.91 0.51
CA GLY A 110 -9.52 -9.27 -0.51
C GLY A 110 -11.00 -9.40 -0.25
N SER A 111 -11.80 -9.41 -1.32
CA SER A 111 -13.26 -9.53 -1.19
C SER A 111 -13.81 -10.87 -1.66
N THR A 112 -13.01 -11.70 -2.37
CA THR A 112 -13.48 -12.97 -2.97
C THR A 112 -12.49 -14.11 -2.83
N GLY A 113 -12.97 -15.32 -2.51
CA GLY A 113 -12.24 -16.59 -2.71
C GLY A 113 -11.06 -16.87 -1.75
N GLY A 114 -10.97 -16.16 -0.62
CA GLY A 114 -9.89 -16.31 0.36
C GLY A 114 -10.10 -15.43 1.60
N PRO A 115 -9.04 -15.06 2.33
CA PRO A 115 -9.15 -14.16 3.47
C PRO A 115 -9.79 -12.83 3.07
N GLN A 116 -10.83 -12.41 3.80
CA GLN A 116 -11.62 -11.24 3.44
C GLN A 116 -11.26 -10.02 4.28
N LEU A 117 -10.78 -8.94 3.66
CA LEU A 117 -10.49 -7.68 4.33
C LEU A 117 -11.75 -6.83 4.43
N VAL A 118 -12.12 -6.47 5.66
CA VAL A 118 -13.24 -5.58 5.96
C VAL A 118 -12.77 -4.55 6.98
N ILE A 119 -13.05 -3.27 6.74
CA ILE A 119 -12.71 -2.19 7.68
C ILE A 119 -13.96 -1.37 7.93
N ASP A 120 -14.49 -1.46 9.15
CA ASP A 120 -15.65 -0.67 9.56
C ASP A 120 -15.18 0.69 10.05
N VAL A 121 -15.83 1.74 9.55
CA VAL A 121 -15.54 3.13 9.89
C VAL A 121 -16.85 3.88 10.16
N PRO A 122 -16.81 5.06 10.81
CA PRO A 122 -17.99 5.90 10.88
C PRO A 122 -18.51 6.23 9.47
N GLY A 123 -19.74 5.82 9.18
CA GLY A 123 -20.41 6.09 7.90
C GLY A 123 -20.37 4.97 6.86
N GLY A 124 -19.72 3.83 7.13
CA GLY A 124 -19.82 2.64 6.28
C GLY A 124 -18.69 1.63 6.45
N THR A 125 -18.55 0.75 5.46
CA THR A 125 -17.57 -0.33 5.52
C THR A 125 -16.75 -0.39 4.22
N TYR A 126 -15.43 -0.48 4.38
CA TYR A 126 -14.49 -0.69 3.28
C TYR A 126 -14.18 -2.17 3.06
N GLY A 127 -13.86 -2.50 1.81
CA GLY A 127 -13.18 -3.73 1.42
C GLY A 127 -12.16 -3.46 0.33
N ALA A 128 -11.31 -4.45 0.05
CA ALA A 128 -10.29 -4.33 -1.00
C ALA A 128 -10.95 -4.10 -2.37
N GLY A 129 -10.46 -3.13 -3.13
CA GLY A 129 -11.01 -2.81 -4.45
C GLY A 129 -10.97 -1.32 -4.78
N SER A 130 -11.62 -0.97 -5.89
CA SER A 130 -11.71 0.40 -6.37
C SER A 130 -12.98 0.61 -7.17
N ASN A 131 -13.56 1.80 -7.11
CA ASN A 131 -14.78 2.20 -7.79
C ASN A 131 -15.95 1.24 -7.54
N HIS A 132 -16.11 0.79 -6.29
CA HIS A 132 -17.12 -0.20 -5.89
C HIS A 132 -16.98 -1.56 -6.61
N VAL A 133 -15.79 -1.86 -7.14
CA VAL A 133 -15.46 -3.15 -7.71
C VAL A 133 -14.57 -3.92 -6.73
N PRO A 134 -14.98 -5.14 -6.31
CA PRO A 134 -14.18 -6.01 -5.46
C PRO A 134 -12.78 -6.27 -6.02
N GLY A 135 -11.78 -6.31 -5.14
CA GLY A 135 -10.38 -6.56 -5.48
C GLY A 135 -9.64 -7.34 -4.40
N ASN A 136 -8.31 -7.28 -4.47
CA ASN A 136 -7.41 -7.93 -3.51
C ASN A 136 -6.22 -7.02 -3.20
N CYS A 137 -5.79 -7.03 -1.94
CA CYS A 137 -4.56 -6.45 -1.47
C CYS A 137 -3.45 -7.51 -1.45
N VAL A 138 -2.22 -7.11 -1.75
CA VAL A 138 -1.04 -7.96 -1.46
C VAL A 138 -0.79 -7.90 0.04
N ALA A 139 -0.63 -9.07 0.66
CA ALA A 139 -0.30 -9.21 2.06
C ALA A 139 1.06 -9.88 2.23
N ALA A 140 1.78 -9.50 3.28
CA ALA A 140 3.05 -10.06 3.68
C ALA A 140 2.95 -10.53 5.14
N VAL A 141 3.06 -11.83 5.36
CA VAL A 141 3.18 -12.38 6.70
C VAL A 141 4.59 -12.12 7.22
N LYS A 142 4.69 -11.45 8.36
CA LYS A 142 5.95 -11.05 9.00
C LYS A 142 6.38 -12.02 10.09
N GLU A 143 5.42 -12.71 10.71
CA GLU A 143 5.67 -13.75 11.70
C GLU A 143 4.50 -14.74 11.77
N VAL A 144 4.83 -16.02 11.87
CA VAL A 144 3.90 -17.08 12.28
C VAL A 144 4.57 -17.87 13.40
N SER A 145 4.01 -17.80 14.60
CA SER A 145 4.47 -18.57 15.75
C SER A 145 3.27 -19.11 16.55
N GLN A 146 3.53 -19.92 17.57
CA GLN A 146 2.46 -20.49 18.40
C GLN A 146 1.68 -19.43 19.18
N THR A 147 2.26 -18.26 19.42
CA THR A 147 1.67 -17.21 20.25
C THR A 147 1.29 -15.96 19.46
N VAL A 148 1.90 -15.76 18.28
CA VAL A 148 1.73 -14.52 17.52
C VAL A 148 1.60 -14.79 16.03
N PHE A 149 0.71 -14.03 15.41
CA PHE A 149 0.59 -13.89 13.96
C PHE A 149 0.72 -12.41 13.57
N ASP A 150 1.66 -12.09 12.68
CA ASP A 150 1.96 -10.71 12.24
C ASP A 150 1.81 -10.63 10.73
N ILE A 151 0.94 -9.73 10.25
CA ILE A 151 0.66 -9.53 8.83
C ILE A 151 0.67 -8.04 8.49
N GLN A 152 1.18 -7.72 7.31
CA GLN A 152 1.24 -6.36 6.78
C GLN A 152 0.64 -6.28 5.38
N VAL A 153 -0.12 -5.21 5.15
CA VAL A 153 -0.62 -4.79 3.84
C VAL A 153 -0.17 -3.35 3.64
N LEU A 154 0.33 -3.02 2.44
CA LEU A 154 0.80 -1.67 2.12
C LEU A 154 0.10 -1.16 0.87
N ASN A 155 -0.32 0.11 0.92
CA ASN A 155 -0.87 0.87 -0.20
C ASN A 155 -1.98 0.13 -0.97
N CYS A 156 -2.85 -0.58 -0.26
CA CYS A 156 -3.94 -1.30 -0.89
C CYS A 156 -5.12 -0.36 -1.22
N PRO A 157 -5.60 -0.33 -2.47
CA PRO A 157 -6.84 0.39 -2.78
C PRO A 157 -8.02 -0.29 -2.10
N ILE A 158 -8.87 0.51 -1.47
CA ILE A 158 -10.11 0.07 -0.84
C ILE A 158 -11.27 0.94 -1.30
N THR A 159 -12.44 0.32 -1.35
CA THR A 159 -13.70 0.94 -1.76
C THR A 159 -14.80 0.55 -0.79
N ARG A 160 -15.87 1.35 -0.73
CA ARG A 160 -17.08 0.97 0.00
C ARG A 160 -17.62 -0.38 -0.47
N LEU A 161 -18.02 -1.24 0.46
CA LEU A 161 -18.63 -2.53 0.18
C LEU A 161 -20.10 -2.40 -0.18
N ALA A 162 -20.81 -1.48 0.47
CA ALA A 162 -22.23 -1.26 0.21
C ALA A 162 -22.44 0.00 -0.62
N ALA A 163 -23.30 -0.07 -1.63
CA ALA A 163 -23.49 1.02 -2.60
C ALA A 163 -24.03 2.30 -1.94
N GLN A 164 -24.77 2.16 -0.84
CA GLN A 164 -25.38 3.24 -0.07
C GLN A 164 -24.42 3.96 0.88
N ASP A 165 -23.24 3.40 1.17
CA ASP A 165 -22.28 4.03 2.07
C ASP A 165 -21.73 5.30 1.43
N SER A 166 -21.60 6.37 2.21
CA SER A 166 -21.17 7.69 1.73
C SER A 166 -19.65 7.91 1.81
N ILE A 167 -18.90 6.86 2.14
CA ILE A 167 -17.45 6.92 2.31
C ILE A 167 -16.73 6.85 0.93
N PRO A 168 -15.75 7.74 0.67
CA PRO A 168 -15.02 7.75 -0.60
C PRO A 168 -13.99 6.63 -0.65
N ASP A 169 -13.65 6.19 -1.86
CA ASP A 169 -12.52 5.30 -2.10
C ASP A 169 -11.21 5.90 -1.57
N THR A 170 -10.34 5.05 -1.07
CA THR A 170 -9.08 5.47 -0.47
C THR A 170 -8.04 4.35 -0.55
N ILE A 171 -6.91 4.55 0.11
CA ILE A 171 -5.83 3.57 0.22
C ILE A 171 -5.69 3.18 1.69
N VAL A 172 -5.41 1.91 1.96
CA VAL A 172 -5.06 1.43 3.29
C VAL A 172 -3.65 0.84 3.32
N SER A 173 -2.91 1.16 4.36
CA SER A 173 -1.76 0.39 4.80
C SER A 173 -1.98 -0.03 6.24
N PHE A 174 -1.77 -1.30 6.58
CA PHE A 174 -1.82 -1.72 7.97
C PHE A 174 -0.77 -2.75 8.28
N ARG A 175 -0.40 -2.81 9.55
CA ARG A 175 0.30 -3.95 10.12
C ARG A 175 -0.42 -4.33 11.40
N MET A 176 -0.82 -5.58 11.51
CA MET A 176 -1.40 -6.09 12.74
C MET A 176 -0.54 -7.22 13.28
N ARG A 177 -0.50 -7.32 14.59
CA ARG A 177 0.15 -8.40 15.30
C ARG A 177 -0.85 -8.97 16.28
N CYS A 178 -1.53 -10.03 15.88
CA CYS A 178 -2.53 -10.66 16.70
C CYS A 178 -1.91 -11.72 17.61
N ARG A 179 -2.38 -11.74 18.85
CA ARG A 179 -1.99 -12.70 19.87
C ARG A 179 -3.01 -13.84 19.88
N ARG A 180 -2.51 -15.06 19.67
CA ARG A 180 -3.32 -16.29 19.68
C ARG A 180 -3.79 -16.65 21.08
#